data_AF-A0A2K3M535-F1
#
_entry.id   AF-A0A2K3M535-F1
#
_cell.length_a   1.000
_cell.length_b   1.000
_cell.length_c   1.000
_cell.angle_alpha   90.00
_cell.angle_beta   90.00
_cell.angle_gamma   90.00
#
_symmetry.space_group_name_H-M   'P 1'
#
loop_
_entity.id
_entity.type
_entity.pdbx_description
1 polymer ?
#
loop_
_entity_poly.entity_id
_entity_poly.type
_entity_poly.pdbx_seq_one_letter_code
_entity_poly.pdbx_strand_id
1 'polypeptide(L)' 'MEGGTGLDYDRKSAVKEFDDSKAGVQGLIENGVTKVPQMFYCQQSNINDSSVNESNSK' A
#
# COMPACT_ATOMS: atom_id res chain seq x y z
N MET A 1 0.38 8.37 -31.09
CA MET A 1 -0.18 7.81 -29.84
C MET A 1 0.98 7.14 -29.13
N GLU A 2 1.66 7.90 -28.27
CA GLU A 2 2.83 7.38 -27.56
C GLU A 2 2.33 6.40 -26.50
N GLY A 3 2.63 5.12 -26.71
CA GLY A 3 2.31 4.06 -25.76
C GLY A 3 3.14 4.28 -24.51
N GLY A 4 2.47 4.68 -23.43
CA GLY A 4 3.06 4.68 -22.10
C GLY A 4 3.58 3.27 -21.83
N THR A 5 4.89 3.12 -21.93
CA THR A 5 5.60 1.93 -21.50
C THR A 5 5.12 1.64 -20.10
N GLY A 6 4.69 0.39 -19.86
CA GLY A 6 4.54 -0.12 -18.51
C GLY A 6 5.92 -0.06 -17.86
N LEU A 7 6.22 1.09 -17.26
CA LEU A 7 7.36 1.25 -16.37
C LEU A 7 7.18 0.16 -15.32
N ASP A 8 8.14 -0.75 -15.27
CA ASP A 8 8.17 -1.83 -14.31
C ASP A 8 7.90 -1.24 -12.92
N TYR A 9 6.72 -1.50 -12.37
CA TYR A 9 6.32 -0.94 -11.10
C TYR A 9 7.05 -1.69 -10.00
N ASP A 10 8.18 -1.15 -9.55
CA ASP A 10 8.92 -1.72 -8.43
C ASP A 10 8.21 -1.38 -7.11
N ARG A 11 7.33 -2.29 -6.70
CA ARG A 11 6.56 -2.17 -5.45
C ARG A 11 7.46 -1.92 -4.24
N LYS A 12 8.68 -2.49 -4.22
CA LYS A 12 9.60 -2.32 -3.08
C LYS A 12 10.06 -0.87 -2.92
N SER A 13 10.44 -0.23 -4.03
CA SER A 13 10.87 1.17 -4.02
C SER A 13 9.73 2.10 -3.63
N ALA A 14 8.52 1.86 -4.15
CA ALA A 14 7.33 2.65 -3.80
C ALA A 14 6.98 2.53 -2.30
N VAL A 15 7.04 1.33 -1.72
CA VAL A 15 6.82 1.12 -0.29
C VAL A 15 7.90 1.80 0.54
N LYS A 16 9.17 1.68 0.13
CA LYS A 16 10.29 2.31 0.82
C LYS A 16 10.16 3.83 0.86
N GLU A 17 9.82 4.45 -0.27
CA GLU A 17 9.65 5.91 -0.36
C GLU A 17 8.52 6.39 0.57
N PHE A 18 7.42 5.64 0.64
CA PHE A 18 6.33 5.91 1.57
C PHE A 18 6.77 5.79 3.03
N ASP A 19 7.46 4.71 3.41
CA ASP A 19 7.95 4.51 4.78
C ASP A 19 9.02 5.54 5.18
N ASP A 20 9.85 5.98 4.24
CA ASP A 20 10.86 7.02 4.43
C ASP A 20 10.22 8.41 4.60
N SER A 21 9.06 8.66 3.98
CA SER A 21 8.32 9.92 4.18
C SER A 21 7.89 10.13 5.63
N LYS A 22 7.73 9.04 6.41
CA LYS A 22 7.21 9.03 7.79
C LYS A 22 5.86 9.75 7.96
N ALA A 23 5.18 10.08 6.87
CA ALA A 23 3.91 10.81 6.88
C ALA A 23 2.73 9.90 7.26
N GLY A 24 2.90 8.59 7.07
CA GLY A 24 1.89 7.59 7.36
C GLY A 24 0.59 7.79 6.57
N VAL A 25 -0.51 7.24 7.09
CA VAL A 25 -1.83 7.38 6.45
C VAL A 25 -2.37 8.81 6.57
N GLN A 26 -2.01 9.55 7.63
CA GLN A 26 -2.41 10.96 7.79
C GLN A 26 -1.90 11.80 6.61
N GLY A 27 -0.64 11.63 6.21
CA GLY A 27 -0.07 12.33 5.07
C GLY A 27 -0.77 12.03 3.75
N LEU A 28 -1.38 10.85 3.59
CA LEU A 28 -2.17 10.53 2.39
C LEU A 28 -3.43 11.42 2.29
N ILE A 29 -4.04 11.69 3.44
CA ILE A 29 -5.27 12.49 3.55
C ILE A 29 -4.95 13.97 3.37
N GLU A 30 -3.92 14.48 4.06
CA GLU A 30 -3.50 15.89 4.00
C GLU A 30 -3.03 16.29 2.59
N ASN A 31 -2.37 15.37 1.87
CA ASN A 31 -1.94 15.60 0.49
C ASN A 31 -3.08 15.45 -0.54
N GLY A 32 -4.31 15.13 -0.11
CA GLY A 32 -5.48 15.09 -0.98
C GLY A 32 -5.41 14.02 -2.06
N VAL A 33 -4.82 12.85 -1.76
CA VAL A 33 -4.70 11.78 -2.75
C VAL A 33 -6.07 11.27 -3.20
N THR A 34 -6.33 11.34 -4.51
CA THR A 34 -7.62 10.97 -5.13
C THR A 34 -7.66 9.54 -5.66
N LYS A 35 -6.50 8.88 -5.78
CA LYS A 35 -6.36 7.48 -6.24
C LYS A 35 -5.51 6.70 -5.26
N VAL A 36 -5.98 5.52 -4.87
CA VAL A 36 -5.23 4.63 -3.98
C VAL A 36 -3.91 4.22 -4.63
N PRO A 37 -2.74 4.46 -3.99
CA PRO A 37 -1.45 4.04 -4.52
C PRO A 37 -1.37 2.53 -4.73
N GLN A 38 -0.73 2.11 -5.83
CA GLN A 38 -0.68 0.70 -6.27
C GLN A 38 -0.06 -0.25 -5.23
N MET A 39 0.80 0.23 -4.34
CA MET A 39 1.39 -0.55 -3.25
C MET A 39 0.36 -1.13 -2.26
N PHE A 40 -0.81 -0.50 -2.17
CA PHE A 40 -1.93 -0.92 -1.33
C PHE A 40 -2.88 -1.91 -2.03
N TYR A 41 -2.66 -2.24 -3.30
CA TYR A 41 -3.46 -3.25 -3.99
C TYR A 41 -3.06 -4.63 -3.49
N CYS A 42 -3.97 -5.29 -2.78
CA CYS A 42 -3.85 -6.70 -2.46
C CYS A 42 -4.27 -7.53 -3.68
N GLN A 43 -3.38 -8.41 -4.16
CA GLN A 43 -3.83 -9.52 -4.99
C GLN A 43 -4.74 -10.40 -4.13
N GLN A 44 -5.93 -10.69 -4.61
CA GLN A 44 -7.09 -11.25 -3.89
C GLN A 44 -6.88 -12.67 -3.30
N SER A 45 -5.66 -13.14 -3.05
CA SER A 45 -5.40 -14.56 -2.74
C SER A 45 -5.44 -14.95 -1.27
N ASN A 46 -5.42 -14.04 -0.28
CA ASN A 46 -5.44 -14.44 1.15
C ASN A 46 -6.19 -13.47 2.09
N ILE A 47 -7.37 -12.98 1.69
CA ILE A 47 -8.26 -12.24 2.63
C ILE A 47 -8.94 -13.23 3.62
N ASN A 48 -8.73 -14.54 3.47
CA ASN A 48 -9.29 -15.56 4.37
C ASN A 48 -8.39 -15.93 5.55
N ASP A 49 -7.18 -15.38 5.68
CA ASP A 49 -6.39 -15.56 6.90
C ASP A 49 -6.77 -14.51 7.94
N SER A 50 -8.00 -14.65 8.44
CA SER A 50 -8.40 -14.13 9.74
C SER A 50 -7.61 -14.85 10.84
N SER A 51 -6.29 -14.62 10.93
CA SER A 51 -5.57 -14.87 12.18
C SER A 51 -5.81 -13.70 13.11
N VAL A 52 -7.07 -13.58 13.54
CA VAL A 52 -7.41 -12.97 14.82
C VAL A 52 -6.88 -13.94 15.87
N ASN A 53 -5.58 -13.88 16.11
CA ASN A 53 -4.99 -14.29 17.37
C ASN A 53 -5.12 -13.08 18.29
N GLU A 54 -6.33 -12.90 18.80
CA GLU A 54 -6.55 -12.16 20.04
C GLU A 54 -6.20 -13.13 21.19
N SER A 55 -4.91 -13.26 21.52
CA SER A 55 -4.53 -13.85 22.80
C SER A 55 -4.60 -12.80 23.89
N ASN A 56 -5.83 -12.42 24.28
CA ASN A 56 -6.08 -11.85 25.60
C ASN A 56 -6.05 -13.00 26.62
N SER A 57 -4.85 -13.38 27.06
CA SER A 57 -4.72 -14.23 28.26
C SER A 57 -4.72 -13.33 29.50
N LYS A 58 -5.76 -13.51 30.30
CA LYS A 58 -6.03 -12.91 31.61
C LYS A 58 -5.02 -13.34 32.67
#